data_AF-A0A318P959-F1
#
_entry.id   AF-A0A318P959-F1
#
_cell.length_a   1.000
_cell.length_b   1.000
_cell.length_c   1.000
_cell.angle_alpha   90.00
_cell.angle_beta   90.00
_cell.angle_gamma   90.00
#
_symmetry.space_group_name_H-M   'P 1'
#
loop_
_entity.id
_entity.type
_entity.pdbx_description
1 polymer ?
#
loop_
_entity_poly.entity_id
_entity_poly.type
_entity_poly.pdbx_seq_one_letter_code
_entity_poly.pdbx_strand_id
1 'polypeptide(L)' 'MKTATTLTELVMATAHAREQYRLHGTYFWQAMYESRYVELGQLAYDQRRMMLKSPAALEAMYRLAIDVE' A
#
# COMPACT_ATOMS: atom_id res chain seq x y z
N MET A 1 -13.66 -4.64 -16.43
CA MET A 1 -12.48 -3.81 -16.78
C MET A 1 -11.91 -3.28 -15.47
N LYS A 2 -10.76 -3.78 -15.00
CA LYS A 2 -10.07 -3.14 -13.87
C LYS A 2 -9.49 -1.83 -14.42
N THR A 3 -10.00 -0.69 -13.99
CA THR A 3 -9.31 0.59 -14.17
C THR A 3 -7.90 0.41 -13.60
N ALA A 4 -6.88 0.76 -14.36
CA ALA A 4 -5.51 0.71 -13.87
C ALA A 4 -5.38 1.76 -12.77
N THR A 5 -5.48 1.34 -11.51
CA THR A 5 -5.23 2.21 -10.37
C THR A 5 -3.80 2.71 -10.47
N THR A 6 -3.64 4.02 -10.49
CA THR A 6 -2.32 4.64 -10.52
C THR A 6 -1.61 4.40 -9.18
N LEU A 7 -0.27 4.43 -9.19
CA LEU A 7 0.50 4.30 -7.95
C LEU A 7 0.05 5.33 -6.90
N THR A 8 -0.20 6.57 -7.31
CA THR A 8 -0.67 7.65 -6.43
C THR A 8 -2.01 7.33 -5.78
N GLU A 9 -2.99 6.85 -6.55
CA GLU A 9 -4.31 6.47 -6.02
C GLU A 9 -4.20 5.31 -5.02
N LEU A 10 -3.38 4.31 -5.32
CA LEU A 10 -3.16 3.18 -4.42
C LEU A 10 -2.50 3.64 -3.12
N VAL A 11 -1.50 4.52 -3.19
CA VAL A 11 -0.84 5.09 -2.00
C VAL A 11 -1.83 5.89 -1.15
N MET A 12 -2.63 6.79 -1.74
CA MET A 12 -3.63 7.56 -1.02
C MET A 12 -4.68 6.68 -0.36
N ALA A 13 -5.17 5.66 -1.07
CA ALA A 13 -6.16 4.74 -0.52
C ALA A 13 -5.58 3.87 0.60
N THR A 14 -4.30 3.48 0.51
CA THR A 14 -3.60 2.75 1.57
C THR A 14 -3.41 3.61 2.81
N ALA A 15 -2.97 4.86 2.63
CA ALA A 15 -2.83 5.83 3.72
C ALA A 15 -4.17 6.06 4.42
N HIS A 16 -5.24 6.26 3.66
CA HIS A 16 -6.57 6.45 4.21
C HIS A 16 -7.05 5.23 5.00
N ALA A 17 -6.90 4.02 4.46
CA ALA A 17 -7.29 2.81 5.17
C ALA A 17 -6.50 2.62 6.48
N ARG A 18 -5.20 2.93 6.48
CA ARG A 18 -4.37 2.93 7.70
C ARG A 18 -4.89 3.91 8.72
N GLU A 19 -5.16 5.16 8.31
CA GLU A 19 -5.66 6.21 9.21
C GLU A 19 -7.00 5.80 9.84
N GLN A 20 -7.92 5.30 9.03
CA GLN A 20 -9.20 4.82 9.52
C GLN A 20 -9.06 3.61 10.45
N TYR A 21 -8.09 2.73 10.18
CA TYR A 21 -7.77 1.62 11.08
C TYR A 21 -7.21 2.13 12.42
N ARG A 22 -6.35 3.14 12.43
CA ARG A 22 -5.84 3.76 13.67
C ARG A 22 -6.95 4.42 14.48
N LEU A 23 -7.85 5.15 13.82
CA LEU A 23 -8.93 5.88 14.48
C LEU A 23 -10.03 4.97 15.02
N HIS A 24 -10.37 3.91 14.29
CA HIS A 24 -11.57 3.11 14.58
C HIS A 24 -11.27 1.67 15.00
N GLY A 25 -10.06 1.16 14.76
CA GLY A 25 -9.65 -0.19 15.14
C GLY A 25 -10.47 -1.32 14.49
N THR A 26 -11.18 -1.05 13.39
CA THR A 26 -12.07 -2.06 12.80
C THR A 26 -11.32 -3.02 11.91
N TYR A 27 -11.74 -4.29 11.93
CA TYR A 27 -11.24 -5.33 11.04
C TYR A 27 -11.38 -4.96 9.56
N PHE A 28 -12.46 -4.26 9.21
CA PHE A 28 -12.66 -3.79 7.84
C PHE A 28 -11.52 -2.89 7.37
N TRP A 29 -11.14 -1.88 8.18
CA TRP A 29 -10.07 -0.96 7.80
C TRP A 29 -8.69 -1.63 7.83
N GLN A 30 -8.47 -2.56 8.75
CA GLN A 30 -7.27 -3.39 8.77
C GLN A 30 -7.11 -4.19 7.47
N ALA A 31 -8.14 -4.95 7.08
CA ALA A 31 -8.10 -5.76 5.86
C ALA A 31 -7.91 -4.90 4.59
N MET A 32 -8.52 -3.70 4.58
CA MET A 32 -8.36 -2.73 3.49
C MET A 32 -6.95 -2.15 3.40
N TYR A 33 -6.30 -1.91 4.54
CA TYR A 33 -4.90 -1.50 4.60
C TYR A 33 -3.98 -2.63 4.13
N GLU A 34 -4.09 -3.82 4.71
CA GLU A 34 -3.23 -4.97 4.41
C GLU A 34 -3.33 -5.38 2.93
N SER A 35 -4.55 -5.47 2.39
CA SER A 35 -4.76 -5.84 0.98
C SER A 35 -4.08 -4.86 0.02
N ARG A 36 -4.14 -3.55 0.29
CA ARG A 36 -3.51 -2.55 -0.57
C ARG A 36 -2.01 -2.47 -0.38
N TYR A 37 -1.54 -2.70 0.85
CA TYR A 37 -0.12 -2.77 1.16
C TYR A 37 0.54 -3.97 0.42
N VAL A 38 -0.15 -5.10 0.31
CA VAL A 38 0.28 -6.23 -0.52
C VAL A 38 0.33 -5.85 -2.01
N GLU A 39 -0.66 -5.11 -2.51
CA GLU A 39 -0.69 -4.64 -3.90
C GLU A 39 0.50 -3.71 -4.20
N LEU A 40 0.85 -2.81 -3.27
CA LEU A 40 2.07 -2.00 -3.36
C LEU A 40 3.32 -2.87 -3.39
N GLY A 41 3.39 -3.94 -2.60
CA GLY A 41 4.49 -4.90 -2.61
C GLY A 41 4.65 -5.59 -3.98
N GLN A 42 3.55 -5.97 -4.61
CA GLN A 42 3.56 -6.58 -5.95
C GLN A 42 3.98 -5.59 -7.06
N LEU A 43 3.69 -4.30 -6.88
CA LEU A 43 4.18 -3.24 -7.76
C LEU A 43 5.68 -2.96 -7.54
N ALA A 44 6.12 -2.97 -6.28
CA ALA A 44 7.49 -2.71 -5.89
C ALA A 44 8.42 -3.83 -6.35
N TYR A 45 8.07 -5.10 -6.12
CA TYR A 45 9.00 -6.22 -6.22
C TYR A 45 8.51 -7.34 -7.13
N ASP A 46 9.36 -7.79 -8.06
CA ASP A 46 9.18 -9.04 -8.79
C ASP A 46 9.71 -10.20 -7.95
N GLN A 47 8.82 -10.91 -7.27
CA GLN A 47 9.21 -12.05 -6.45
C GLN A 47 9.83 -13.20 -7.27
N ARG A 48 9.44 -13.38 -8.54
CA ARG A 48 9.96 -14.47 -9.38
C ARG A 48 11.38 -14.18 -9.83
N ARG A 49 11.68 -12.92 -10.14
CA ARG A 49 13.00 -12.48 -10.60
C ARG A 49 13.90 -11.99 -9.47
N MET A 50 13.37 -11.97 -8.24
CA MET A 50 14.00 -11.39 -7.06
C MET A 50 14.50 -9.95 -7.29
N MET A 51 13.72 -9.14 -8.02
CA MET A 51 14.18 -7.83 -8.50
C MET A 51 13.22 -6.71 -8.15
N LEU A 52 13.77 -5.55 -7.76
CA LEU A 52 13.01 -4.32 -7.60
C LEU A 52 12.49 -3.85 -8.96
N LYS A 53 11.16 -3.76 -9.11
CA LYS A 53 10.48 -3.25 -10.31
C LYS A 53 10.19 -1.76 -10.22
N SER A 54 9.73 -1.31 -9.06
CA SER A 54 9.31 0.08 -8.84
C SER A 54 9.91 0.62 -7.53
N PRO A 55 11.03 1.36 -7.61
CA PRO A 55 11.59 2.07 -6.47
C PRO A 55 10.58 3.02 -5.82
N ALA A 56 9.74 3.69 -6.61
CA ALA A 56 8.72 4.60 -6.10
C ALA A 56 7.64 3.89 -5.27
N ALA A 57 7.23 2.68 -5.67
CA ALA A 57 6.29 1.89 -4.87
C ALA A 57 6.93 1.41 -3.56
N LEU A 58 8.21 0.99 -3.60
CA LEU A 58 8.95 0.60 -2.40
C LEU A 58 9.12 1.78 -1.43
N GLU A 59 9.47 2.96 -1.94
CA GLU A 59 9.55 4.18 -1.13
C GLU A 59 8.21 4.53 -0.49
N ALA A 60 7.11 4.41 -1.24
CA ALA A 60 5.78 4.64 -0.68
C ALA A 60 5.43 3.63 0.42
N MET A 61 5.79 2.36 0.25
CA MET A 61 5.63 1.34 1.30
C MET A 61 6.40 1.70 2.57
N TYR A 62 7.64 2.19 2.44
CA TYR A 62 8.43 2.65 3.59
C TYR A 62 7.77 3.84 4.28
N ARG A 63 7.35 4.85 3.52
CA ARG A 63 6.63 6.02 4.08
C ARG A 63 5.33 5.62 4.79
N LEU A 64 4.60 4.65 4.25
CA LEU A 64 3.37 4.13 4.83
C LEU A 64 3.58 3.24 6.06
N ALA A 65 4.72 2.57 6.17
CA ALA A 65 5.08 1.75 7.34
C ALA A 65 5.60 2.60 8.50
N ILE A 66 6.33 3.67 8.18
CA ILE A 66 6.81 4.60 9.18
C ILE A 66 5.59 5.37 9.73
N ASP A 67 5.48 5.43 11.05
CA ASP A 67 4.62 6.41 11.73
C ASP A 67 5.28 7.78 11.54
N VAL A 68 5.01 8.44 10.42
CA VAL A 68 5.30 9.87 10.32
C VAL A 68 4.05 10.58 10.85
N GLU A 69 4.15 11.01 12.12
CA GLU A 69 3.27 12.04 12.71
C GLU A 69 3.45 13.39 12.00
#